data_AF-E5XLY5-F1
#
_entry.id   AF-E5XLY5-F1
#
_cell.length_a   1.000
_cell.length_b   1.000
_cell.length_c   1.000
_cell.angle_alpha   90.00
_cell.angle_beta   90.00
_cell.angle_gamma   90.00
#
_symmetry.space_group_name_H-M   'P 1'
#
loop_
_entity.id
_entity.type
_entity.pdbx_description
1 polymer ?
#
loop_
_entity_poly.entity_id
_entity_poly.type
_entity_poly.pdbx_seq_one_letter_code
_entity_poly.pdbx_strand_id
1 'polypeptide(L)'
;MRPRARVVVWAFAVGAALTFAAVAPGRSVADPDFPAIPTPSPAAGVESDDTAEADSAEPSPPLEDDDAGVGGPASGHDCVAIKYAIDRVNALMSGQVPIAQGFASTELGEQAVDKDLNVLNQVEQYLVYAESGIEDPGQRAKVEAYKAALGQVSMVVNDRRGQNLTRPAAYEWVGKLSESNRRASDSFLDIGKSCLA
;
A
#
# COMPACT_ATOMS: atom_id res chain seq x y z
N MET A 1 34.85 -7.79 30.01
CA MET A 1 33.42 -7.46 30.22
C MET A 1 32.83 -7.06 28.88
N ARG A 2 31.89 -7.82 28.32
CA ARG A 2 31.20 -7.50 27.06
C ARG A 2 29.70 -7.37 27.36
N PRO A 3 29.00 -6.31 26.92
CA PRO A 3 27.56 -6.20 27.12
C PRO A 3 26.81 -7.12 26.15
N ARG A 4 25.85 -7.88 26.69
CA ARG A 4 24.93 -8.73 25.95
C ARG A 4 23.82 -7.86 25.36
N ALA A 5 23.72 -7.82 24.03
CA ALA A 5 22.59 -7.22 23.33
C ALA A 5 21.31 -8.03 23.62
N ARG A 6 20.26 -7.35 24.08
CA ARG A 6 18.92 -7.92 24.26
C ARG A 6 18.24 -7.96 22.89
N VAL A 7 18.02 -9.15 22.36
CA VAL A 7 17.13 -9.37 21.22
C VAL A 7 15.69 -9.22 21.76
N VAL A 8 14.99 -8.19 21.29
CA VAL A 8 13.55 -8.04 21.52
C VAL A 8 12.84 -8.94 20.52
N VAL A 9 12.42 -10.12 21.00
CA VAL A 9 11.54 -11.03 20.27
C VAL A 9 10.11 -10.54 20.47
N TRP A 10 9.49 -10.03 19.41
CA TRP A 10 8.04 -9.80 19.41
C TRP A 10 7.34 -11.15 19.27
N ALA A 11 6.77 -11.62 20.37
CA ALA A 11 5.90 -12.80 20.40
C ALA A 11 4.48 -12.36 20.01
N PHE A 12 4.01 -12.79 18.84
CA PHE A 12 2.58 -12.81 18.56
C PHE A 12 2.03 -14.18 18.97
N ALA A 13 1.26 -14.18 20.05
CA ALA A 13 0.57 -15.35 20.55
C ALA A 13 -0.52 -15.79 19.56
N VAL A 14 -0.44 -17.05 19.16
CA VAL A 14 -1.50 -17.79 18.48
C VAL A 14 -2.58 -18.12 19.51
N GLY A 15 -3.76 -17.51 19.37
CA GLY A 15 -4.98 -17.91 20.06
C GLY A 15 -6.01 -18.36 19.03
N ALA A 16 -6.07 -19.65 18.76
CA ALA A 16 -7.15 -20.25 18.01
C ALA A 16 -8.42 -20.31 18.87
N ALA A 17 -9.49 -19.64 18.43
CA ALA A 17 -10.85 -19.96 18.79
C ALA A 17 -11.76 -19.69 17.58
N LEU A 18 -12.17 -20.78 16.94
CA LEU A 18 -13.26 -20.80 15.97
C LEU A 18 -14.58 -20.50 16.70
N THR A 19 -15.19 -19.36 16.39
CA THR A 19 -16.65 -19.18 16.44
C THR A 19 -17.05 -18.37 15.22
N PHE A 20 -17.64 -19.04 14.23
CA PHE A 20 -18.41 -18.42 13.17
C PHE A 20 -19.65 -17.77 13.81
N ALA A 21 -19.58 -16.47 14.07
CA ALA A 21 -20.76 -15.64 14.28
C ALA A 21 -20.98 -14.84 12.99
N ALA A 22 -22.09 -15.14 12.31
CA ALA A 22 -22.58 -14.38 11.18
C ALA A 22 -22.79 -12.92 11.58
N VAL A 23 -21.85 -12.05 11.22
CA VAL A 23 -22.07 -10.61 11.21
C VAL A 23 -22.85 -10.32 9.93
N ALA A 24 -24.14 -10.00 10.10
CA ALA A 24 -24.96 -9.42 9.05
C ALA A 24 -24.20 -8.24 8.41
N PRO A 25 -24.26 -8.04 7.09
CA PRO A 25 -23.65 -6.89 6.46
C PRO A 25 -24.33 -5.63 7.01
N GLY A 26 -23.68 -5.01 7.99
CA GLY A 26 -24.06 -3.72 8.52
C GLY A 26 -23.99 -2.74 7.38
N ARG A 27 -25.16 -2.22 7.01
CA ARG A 27 -25.32 -1.11 6.07
C ARG A 27 -24.35 0.00 6.47
N SER A 28 -23.29 0.17 5.68
CA SER A 28 -22.58 1.44 5.67
C SER A 28 -23.61 2.45 5.17
N VAL A 29 -24.10 3.31 6.08
CA VAL A 29 -24.88 4.47 5.69
C VAL A 29 -23.95 5.27 4.80
N ALA A 30 -24.23 5.27 3.49
CA ALA A 30 -23.52 6.09 2.53
C ALA A 30 -23.70 7.54 2.98
N ASP A 31 -22.60 8.27 3.09
CA ASP A 31 -22.62 9.72 3.18
C ASP A 31 -23.29 10.24 1.89
N PRO A 32 -24.44 10.92 1.96
CA PRO A 32 -25.23 11.29 0.78
C PRO A 32 -24.51 12.26 -0.17
N ASP A 33 -23.39 12.86 0.27
CA ASP A 33 -22.60 13.79 -0.53
C ASP A 33 -21.40 13.15 -1.25
N PHE A 34 -21.17 11.84 -1.11
CA PHE A 34 -20.08 11.15 -1.81
C PHE A 34 -20.55 10.32 -3.01
N PRO A 35 -20.02 10.56 -4.23
CA PRO A 35 -20.35 9.75 -5.38
C PRO A 35 -19.84 8.32 -5.18
N ALA A 36 -20.68 7.34 -5.55
CA ALA A 36 -20.33 5.94 -5.50
C ALA A 36 -19.10 5.64 -6.38
N ILE A 37 -18.15 4.88 -5.82
CA ILE A 37 -16.98 4.41 -6.57
C ILE A 37 -17.46 3.50 -7.71
N PRO A 38 -17.03 3.71 -8.97
CA PRO A 38 -17.40 2.83 -10.08
C PRO A 38 -16.83 1.42 -9.85
N THR A 39 -17.71 0.43 -9.76
CA THR A 39 -17.35 -0.98 -9.89
C THR A 39 -16.89 -1.25 -11.34
N PRO A 40 -15.68 -1.76 -11.58
CA PRO A 40 -15.23 -2.08 -12.93
C PRO A 40 -16.07 -3.22 -13.51
N SER A 41 -16.73 -2.95 -14.64
CA SER A 41 -17.42 -3.95 -15.47
C SER A 41 -16.48 -4.41 -16.58
N PRO A 42 -16.43 -5.71 -16.96
CA PRO A 42 -15.51 -6.20 -17.96
C PRO A 42 -16.13 -6.10 -19.37
N ALA A 43 -15.56 -5.30 -20.25
CA ALA A 43 -15.75 -5.38 -21.71
C ALA A 43 -14.64 -4.60 -22.41
N ALA A 44 -13.83 -5.24 -23.25
CA ALA A 44 -14.04 -5.47 -24.68
C ALA A 44 -13.48 -4.30 -25.52
N GLY A 45 -12.68 -4.65 -26.52
CA GLY A 45 -11.76 -3.75 -27.20
C GLY A 45 -12.38 -2.70 -28.11
N VAL A 46 -11.52 -1.77 -28.54
CA VAL A 46 -11.69 -0.95 -29.75
C VAL A 46 -10.31 -0.56 -30.28
N GLU A 47 -10.11 -0.77 -31.58
CA GLU A 47 -9.01 -0.23 -32.40
C GLU A 47 -9.12 1.30 -32.54
N SER A 48 -7.99 1.98 -32.80
CA SER A 48 -7.95 3.22 -33.59
C SER A 48 -6.54 3.45 -34.15
N ASP A 49 -6.53 3.83 -35.43
CA ASP A 49 -5.40 4.08 -36.31
C ASP A 49 -5.12 5.60 -36.45
N ASP A 50 -3.96 5.91 -37.03
CA ASP A 50 -3.49 7.14 -37.69
C ASP A 50 -3.18 8.46 -36.93
N THR A 51 -1.87 8.68 -36.74
CA THR A 51 -0.99 9.77 -37.23
C THR A 51 -1.34 11.26 -37.06
N ALA A 52 -0.42 12.03 -36.45
CA ALA A 52 -0.06 13.41 -36.84
C ALA A 52 1.31 13.85 -36.27
N GLU A 53 1.91 14.82 -36.95
CA GLU A 53 3.33 15.20 -37.04
C GLU A 53 4.00 15.78 -35.78
N ALA A 54 5.32 15.58 -35.71
CA ALA A 54 6.25 16.25 -34.82
C ALA A 54 6.85 17.48 -35.52
N ASP A 55 6.66 18.67 -34.93
CA ASP A 55 7.43 19.87 -35.32
C ASP A 55 7.85 20.67 -34.09
N SER A 56 9.17 20.87 -34.02
CA SER A 56 9.95 21.91 -33.35
C SER A 56 9.75 22.21 -31.86
N ALA A 57 10.70 21.71 -31.06
CA ALA A 57 10.97 22.15 -29.69
C ALA A 57 11.91 23.36 -29.68
N GLU A 58 11.47 24.48 -29.09
CA GLU A 58 12.36 25.52 -28.57
C GLU A 58 12.67 25.27 -27.09
N PRO A 59 13.91 25.46 -26.63
CA PRO A 59 14.28 25.28 -25.22
C PRO A 59 13.78 26.48 -24.39
N SER A 60 12.87 26.21 -23.45
CA SER A 60 12.51 27.18 -22.40
C SER A 60 13.68 27.33 -21.40
N PRO A 61 13.92 28.55 -20.86
CA PRO A 61 15.01 28.80 -19.91
C PRO A 61 14.80 28.02 -18.59
N PRO A 62 15.88 27.73 -17.83
CA PRO A 62 15.77 26.93 -16.62
C PRO A 62 14.89 27.65 -15.59
N LEU A 63 13.87 26.95 -15.11
CA LEU A 63 13.10 27.37 -13.95
C LEU A 63 14.07 27.43 -12.76
N GLU A 64 14.11 28.59 -12.13
CA GLU A 64 14.83 28.80 -10.88
C GLU A 64 14.29 27.80 -9.85
N ASP A 65 15.22 27.08 -9.21
CA ASP A 65 14.95 26.23 -8.05
C ASP A 65 14.43 27.12 -6.91
N ASP A 66 13.12 27.34 -6.88
CA ASP A 66 12.44 27.70 -5.64
C ASP A 66 12.54 26.49 -4.71
N ASP A 67 13.57 26.55 -3.86
CA ASP A 67 13.74 25.82 -2.60
C ASP A 67 12.61 26.21 -1.63
N ALA A 68 11.36 26.00 -2.06
CA ALA A 68 10.19 25.97 -1.23
C ALA A 68 10.19 24.59 -0.56
N GLY A 69 10.72 24.59 0.67
CA GLY A 69 11.07 23.40 1.43
C GLY A 69 10.05 22.25 1.35
N VAL A 70 10.62 21.05 1.31
CA VAL A 70 9.94 19.78 1.54
C VAL A 70 8.93 19.90 2.70
N GLY A 71 7.65 19.91 2.34
CA GLY A 71 6.54 19.41 3.16
C GLY A 71 6.17 20.22 4.39
N GLY A 72 5.53 21.37 4.19
CA GLY A 72 4.65 21.95 5.21
C GLY A 72 3.48 21.02 5.59
N PRO A 73 2.71 21.34 6.65
CA PRO A 73 1.51 20.58 6.98
C PRO A 73 0.51 20.62 5.81
N ALA A 74 -0.19 19.51 5.61
CA ALA A 74 -1.20 19.40 4.58
C ALA A 74 -2.36 20.37 4.83
N SER A 75 -3.00 20.84 3.75
CA SER A 75 -4.19 21.67 3.87
C SER A 75 -5.34 20.88 4.53
N GLY A 76 -6.36 21.58 5.02
CA GLY A 76 -7.55 20.93 5.56
C GLY A 76 -8.24 20.01 4.55
N HIS A 77 -8.22 20.37 3.27
CA HIS A 77 -8.75 19.57 2.17
C HIS A 77 -7.91 18.30 1.93
N ASP A 78 -6.60 18.45 1.73
CA ASP A 78 -5.67 17.32 1.52
C ASP A 78 -5.73 16.35 2.71
N CYS A 79 -5.91 16.88 3.92
CA CYS A 79 -6.04 16.05 5.10
C CYS A 79 -7.29 15.18 5.15
N VAL A 80 -8.38 15.55 4.47
CA VAL A 80 -9.54 14.66 4.34
C VAL A 80 -9.17 13.46 3.48
N ALA A 81 -8.55 13.68 2.32
CA ALA A 81 -8.10 12.62 1.42
C ALA A 81 -7.07 11.70 2.09
N ILE A 82 -6.06 12.29 2.75
CA ILE A 82 -5.00 11.56 3.46
C ILE A 82 -5.57 10.72 4.61
N LYS A 83 -6.40 11.28 5.48
CA LYS A 83 -6.98 10.54 6.62
C LYS A 83 -7.85 9.38 6.15
N TYR A 84 -8.69 9.62 5.14
CA TYR A 84 -9.50 8.56 4.54
C TYR A 84 -8.64 7.40 4.03
N ALA A 85 -7.56 7.70 3.31
CA ALA A 85 -6.65 6.68 2.80
C ALA A 85 -6.02 5.87 3.94
N ILE A 86 -5.49 6.56 4.95
CA ILE A 86 -4.84 5.96 6.13
C ILE A 86 -5.79 5.00 6.86
N ASP A 87 -7.04 5.41 7.09
CA ASP A 87 -8.03 4.57 7.78
C ASP A 87 -8.32 3.29 6.98
N ARG A 88 -8.45 3.40 5.66
CA ARG A 88 -8.66 2.24 4.78
C ARG A 88 -7.43 1.33 4.72
N VAL A 89 -6.23 1.90 4.62
CA VAL A 89 -4.97 1.15 4.66
C VAL A 89 -4.88 0.35 5.96
N ASN A 90 -5.08 1.00 7.11
CA ASN A 90 -5.02 0.33 8.41
C ASN A 90 -6.04 -0.81 8.53
N ALA A 91 -7.27 -0.60 8.04
CA ALA A 91 -8.30 -1.64 8.03
C ALA A 91 -7.88 -2.86 7.19
N LEU A 92 -7.35 -2.62 5.99
CA LEU A 92 -6.94 -3.69 5.06
C LEU A 92 -5.69 -4.44 5.53
N MET A 93 -4.66 -3.72 6.00
CA MET A 93 -3.39 -4.31 6.41
C MET A 93 -3.53 -5.23 7.63
N SER A 94 -4.58 -5.04 8.45
CA SER A 94 -4.91 -5.96 9.55
C SER A 94 -5.28 -7.39 9.09
N GLY A 95 -5.62 -7.56 7.81
CA GLY A 95 -6.04 -8.83 7.23
C GLY A 95 -4.91 -9.73 6.70
N GLN A 96 -3.65 -9.28 6.77
CA GLN A 96 -2.49 -10.00 6.24
C GLN A 96 -2.22 -11.31 6.98
N VAL A 97 -1.68 -12.29 6.25
CA VAL A 97 -1.40 -13.64 6.74
C VAL A 97 0.11 -13.80 7.01
N PRO A 98 0.54 -14.58 8.03
CA PRO A 98 1.96 -14.78 8.31
C PRO A 98 2.65 -15.73 7.29
N ILE A 99 2.80 -15.30 6.04
CA ILE A 99 3.36 -16.08 4.90
C ILE A 99 4.82 -16.54 5.06
N ALA A 100 5.50 -16.10 6.11
CA ALA A 100 6.86 -16.51 6.46
C ALA A 100 6.93 -17.88 7.19
N GLN A 101 5.85 -18.32 7.85
CA GLN A 101 5.89 -19.48 8.77
C GLN A 101 5.84 -20.84 8.07
N GLY A 102 5.41 -20.88 6.82
CA GLY A 102 5.15 -22.12 6.09
C GLY A 102 3.73 -22.64 6.34
N PHE A 103 3.25 -23.46 5.41
CA PHE A 103 1.85 -23.90 5.35
C PHE A 103 1.73 -25.43 5.32
N ALA A 104 0.54 -25.94 5.67
CA ALA A 104 0.29 -27.38 5.66
C ALA A 104 0.31 -27.99 4.24
N SER A 105 0.03 -27.18 3.22
CA SER A 105 0.12 -27.56 1.81
C SER A 105 0.57 -26.37 0.97
N THR A 106 1.05 -26.64 -0.25
CA THR A 106 1.42 -25.59 -1.21
C THR A 106 0.21 -24.73 -1.57
N GLU A 107 -0.95 -25.35 -1.85
CA GLU A 107 -2.18 -24.66 -2.21
C GLU A 107 -2.64 -23.65 -1.14
N LEU A 108 -2.60 -24.03 0.14
CA LEU A 108 -2.93 -23.09 1.23
C LEU A 108 -1.94 -21.94 1.32
N GLY A 109 -0.66 -22.19 1.01
CA GLY A 109 0.35 -21.15 0.94
C GLY A 109 0.13 -20.20 -0.23
N GLU A 110 -0.26 -20.71 -1.40
CA GLU A 110 -0.59 -19.90 -2.58
C GLU A 110 -1.79 -19.02 -2.29
N GLN A 111 -2.87 -19.59 -1.73
CA GLN A 111 -4.05 -18.81 -1.30
C GLN A 111 -3.70 -17.71 -0.30
N ALA A 112 -2.78 -17.97 0.64
CA ALA A 112 -2.33 -16.96 1.59
C ALA A 112 -1.54 -15.83 0.92
N VAL A 113 -0.62 -16.16 0.01
CA VAL A 113 0.14 -15.17 -0.76
C VAL A 113 -0.79 -14.35 -1.65
N ASP A 114 -1.74 -14.99 -2.32
CA ASP A 114 -2.73 -14.34 -3.18
C ASP A 114 -3.63 -13.39 -2.39
N LYS A 115 -4.04 -13.79 -1.19
CA LYS A 115 -4.80 -12.94 -0.28
C LYS A 115 -4.00 -11.69 0.10
N ASP A 116 -2.73 -11.84 0.48
CA ASP A 116 -1.88 -10.70 0.84
C ASP A 116 -1.64 -9.76 -0.36
N LEU A 117 -1.42 -10.31 -1.56
CA LEU A 117 -1.29 -9.50 -2.78
C LEU A 117 -2.58 -8.76 -3.12
N ASN A 118 -3.74 -9.39 -2.93
CA ASN A 118 -5.04 -8.74 -3.14
C ASN A 118 -5.26 -7.59 -2.14
N VAL A 119 -4.86 -7.79 -0.87
CA VAL A 119 -4.88 -6.72 0.15
C VAL A 119 -4.00 -5.54 -0.30
N LEU A 120 -2.76 -5.81 -0.72
CA LEU A 120 -1.84 -4.76 -1.18
C LEU A 120 -2.37 -4.02 -2.42
N ASN A 121 -2.97 -4.73 -3.36
CA ASN A 121 -3.60 -4.13 -4.54
C ASN A 121 -4.81 -3.25 -4.17
N GLN A 122 -5.64 -3.66 -3.20
CA GLN A 122 -6.74 -2.82 -2.71
C GLN A 122 -6.22 -1.56 -2.02
N VAL A 123 -5.16 -1.68 -1.21
CA VAL A 123 -4.51 -0.53 -0.58
C VAL A 123 -4.03 0.46 -1.64
N GLU A 124 -3.37 -0.02 -2.70
CA GLU A 124 -2.90 0.83 -3.79
C GLU A 124 -4.04 1.59 -4.47
N GLN A 125 -5.19 0.95 -4.72
CA GLN A 125 -6.36 1.62 -5.29
C GLN A 125 -6.88 2.77 -4.42
N TYR A 126 -6.90 2.59 -3.09
CA TYR A 126 -7.29 3.68 -2.17
C TYR A 126 -6.27 4.82 -2.17
N LEU A 127 -4.98 4.52 -2.33
CA LEU A 127 -3.94 5.55 -2.42
C LEU A 127 -4.04 6.32 -3.73
N VAL A 128 -4.30 5.66 -4.86
CA VAL A 128 -4.55 6.34 -6.16
C VAL A 128 -5.76 7.27 -6.07
N TYR A 129 -6.83 6.83 -5.41
CA TYR A 129 -8.00 7.67 -5.18
C TYR A 129 -7.65 8.89 -4.33
N ALA A 130 -6.93 8.69 -3.22
CA ALA A 130 -6.53 9.79 -2.34
C ALA A 130 -5.60 10.79 -3.05
N GLU A 131 -4.62 10.30 -3.80
CA GLU A 131 -3.70 11.10 -4.61
C GLU A 131 -4.44 12.04 -5.58
N SER A 132 -5.52 11.55 -6.20
CA SER A 132 -6.34 12.36 -7.11
C SER A 132 -7.09 13.51 -6.43
N GLY A 133 -7.29 13.42 -5.11
CA GLY A 133 -7.93 14.44 -4.28
C GLY A 133 -6.95 15.33 -3.50
N ILE A 134 -5.64 15.18 -3.72
CA ILE A 134 -4.61 16.01 -3.09
C ILE A 134 -4.20 17.11 -4.06
N GLU A 135 -4.29 18.36 -3.62
CA GLU A 135 -3.92 19.54 -4.40
C GLU A 135 -2.42 19.85 -4.27
N ASP A 136 -1.89 19.76 -3.04
CA ASP A 136 -0.49 20.06 -2.75
C ASP A 136 0.49 19.04 -3.38
N PRO A 137 1.41 19.46 -4.26
CA PRO A 137 2.37 18.56 -4.90
C PRO A 137 3.29 17.84 -3.91
N GLY A 138 3.63 18.49 -2.79
CA GLY A 138 4.47 17.91 -1.75
C GLY A 138 3.76 16.75 -1.04
N GLN A 139 2.48 16.90 -0.70
CA GLN A 139 1.66 15.83 -0.13
C GLN A 139 1.42 14.71 -1.14
N ARG A 140 1.21 15.05 -2.41
CA ARG A 140 1.04 14.05 -3.48
C ARG A 140 2.29 13.18 -3.61
N ALA A 141 3.48 13.80 -3.62
CA ALA A 141 4.75 13.10 -3.67
C ALA A 141 4.95 12.13 -2.48
N LYS A 142 4.46 12.47 -1.28
CA LYS A 142 4.49 11.55 -0.13
C LYS A 142 3.62 10.31 -0.36
N VAL A 143 2.42 10.49 -0.90
CA VAL A 143 1.52 9.38 -1.26
C VAL A 143 2.15 8.50 -2.35
N GLU A 144 2.73 9.11 -3.39
CA GLU A 144 3.47 8.41 -4.44
C GLU A 144 4.65 7.60 -3.88
N ALA A 145 5.42 8.17 -2.96
CA ALA A 145 6.53 7.48 -2.30
C ALA A 145 6.06 6.25 -1.50
N TYR A 146 4.91 6.35 -0.82
CA TYR A 146 4.33 5.20 -0.11
C TYR A 146 3.81 4.13 -1.08
N LYS A 147 3.15 4.51 -2.18
CA LYS A 147 2.74 3.57 -3.24
C LYS A 147 3.94 2.81 -3.81
N ALA A 148 5.02 3.51 -4.14
CA ALA A 148 6.24 2.90 -4.64
C ALA A 148 6.84 1.90 -3.63
N ALA A 149 6.83 2.25 -2.34
CA ALA A 149 7.30 1.35 -1.29
C ALA A 149 6.40 0.11 -1.13
N LEU A 150 5.07 0.25 -1.23
CA LEU A 150 4.15 -0.88 -1.26
C LEU A 150 4.33 -1.76 -2.49
N GLY A 151 4.64 -1.18 -3.65
CA GLY A 151 5.01 -1.95 -4.85
C GLY A 151 6.20 -2.88 -4.60
N GLN A 152 7.21 -2.43 -3.85
CA GLN A 152 8.34 -3.27 -3.44
C GLN A 152 7.93 -4.38 -2.47
N VAL A 153 6.98 -4.12 -1.56
CA VAL A 153 6.41 -5.16 -0.69
C VAL A 153 5.67 -6.20 -1.54
N SER A 154 4.82 -5.77 -2.48
CA SER A 154 4.08 -6.65 -3.39
C SER A 154 5.01 -7.54 -4.22
N MET A 155 6.11 -6.99 -4.74
CA MET A 155 7.11 -7.78 -5.46
C MET A 155 7.72 -8.88 -4.59
N VAL A 156 8.17 -8.54 -3.38
CA VAL A 156 8.76 -9.52 -2.46
C VAL A 156 7.74 -10.56 -2.01
N VAL A 157 6.49 -10.16 -1.76
CA VAL A 157 5.40 -11.10 -1.46
C VAL A 157 5.16 -12.05 -2.63
N ASN A 158 5.14 -11.55 -3.87
CA ASN A 158 4.97 -12.38 -5.06
C ASN A 158 6.14 -13.37 -5.26
N ASP A 159 7.38 -12.97 -4.95
CA ASP A 159 8.56 -13.86 -4.99
C ASP A 159 8.41 -15.08 -4.07
N ARG A 160 7.55 -15.01 -3.06
CA ARG A 160 7.26 -16.14 -2.16
C ARG A 160 6.68 -17.34 -2.91
N ARG A 161 5.93 -17.11 -4.00
CA ARG A 161 5.34 -18.18 -4.85
C ARG A 161 6.40 -19.08 -5.48
N GLY A 162 7.58 -18.55 -5.78
CA GLY A 162 8.70 -19.31 -6.35
C GLY A 162 9.44 -20.21 -5.35
N GLN A 163 9.06 -20.19 -4.08
CA GLN A 163 9.70 -20.95 -3.01
C GLN A 163 8.83 -22.13 -2.55
N ASN A 164 9.41 -23.04 -1.79
CA ASN A 164 8.62 -24.09 -1.15
C ASN A 164 7.75 -23.48 -0.03
N LEU A 165 6.44 -23.41 -0.26
CA LEU A 165 5.45 -22.82 0.64
C LEU A 165 5.13 -23.71 1.85
N THR A 166 5.40 -25.02 1.78
CA THR A 166 5.21 -25.95 2.90
C THR A 166 6.26 -25.83 4.00
N ARG A 167 7.29 -25.01 3.76
CA ARG A 167 8.38 -24.75 4.69
C ARG A 167 8.42 -23.27 5.06
N PRO A 168 9.00 -22.94 6.23
CA PRO A 168 9.32 -21.56 6.56
C PRO A 168 10.11 -20.88 5.43
N ALA A 169 9.86 -19.60 5.22
CA ALA A 169 10.56 -18.84 4.20
C ALA A 169 12.07 -18.76 4.51
N ALA A 170 12.90 -18.65 3.47
CA ALA A 170 14.32 -18.47 3.64
C ALA A 170 14.62 -17.14 4.34
N TYR A 171 15.65 -17.11 5.21
CA TYR A 171 16.04 -15.90 5.95
C TYR A 171 16.35 -14.71 5.03
N GLU A 172 16.94 -14.95 3.86
CA GLU A 172 17.21 -13.91 2.88
C GLU A 172 15.91 -13.24 2.40
N TRP A 173 14.88 -14.04 2.11
CA TRP A 173 13.57 -13.53 1.70
C TRP A 173 12.90 -12.76 2.85
N VAL A 174 12.96 -13.27 4.08
CA VAL A 174 12.44 -12.56 5.26
C VAL A 174 13.14 -11.22 5.46
N GLY A 175 14.45 -11.16 5.23
CA GLY A 175 15.22 -9.91 5.26
C GLY A 175 14.74 -8.90 4.21
N LYS A 176 14.52 -9.35 2.96
CA LYS A 176 13.96 -8.51 1.89
C LYS A 176 12.58 -7.97 2.26
N LEU A 177 11.69 -8.83 2.78
CA LEU A 177 10.35 -8.42 3.17
C LEU A 177 10.38 -7.41 4.32
N SER A 178 11.21 -7.67 5.34
CA SER A 178 11.36 -6.76 6.48
C SER A 178 11.87 -5.39 6.05
N GLU A 179 12.83 -5.33 5.13
CA GLU A 179 13.37 -4.06 4.63
C GLU A 179 12.37 -3.30 3.75
N SER A 180 11.62 -3.99 2.89
CA SER A 180 10.53 -3.37 2.12
C SER A 180 9.42 -2.85 3.04
N ASN A 181 9.01 -3.64 4.05
CA ASN A 181 8.00 -3.22 5.03
C ASN A 181 8.47 -2.04 5.88
N ARG A 182 9.75 -1.99 6.26
CA ARG A 182 10.32 -0.84 6.97
C ARG A 182 10.20 0.43 6.15
N ARG A 183 10.62 0.38 4.88
CA ARG A 183 10.50 1.51 3.95
C ARG A 183 9.04 1.96 3.76
N ALA A 184 8.13 1.02 3.57
CA ALA A 184 6.70 1.32 3.48
C ALA A 184 6.15 1.96 4.78
N SER A 185 6.56 1.46 5.94
CA SER A 185 6.15 2.02 7.24
C SER A 185 6.68 3.44 7.44
N ASP A 186 7.93 3.70 7.07
CA ASP A 186 8.55 5.02 7.18
C ASP A 186 7.78 6.04 6.31
N SER A 187 7.46 5.70 5.06
CA SER A 187 6.64 6.54 4.17
C SER A 187 5.21 6.73 4.68
N PHE A 188 4.59 5.68 5.22
CA PHE A 188 3.25 5.76 5.79
C PHE A 188 3.18 6.73 6.99
N LEU A 189 4.19 6.68 7.86
CA LEU A 189 4.32 7.60 8.98
C LEU A 189 4.55 9.04 8.53
N ASP A 190 5.27 9.25 7.42
CA ASP A 190 5.47 10.59 6.87
C ASP A 190 4.16 11.20 6.34
N ILE A 191 3.34 10.41 5.63
CA ILE A 191 1.99 10.82 5.21
C ILE A 191 1.12 11.13 6.43
N GLY A 192 1.11 10.24 7.44
CA GLY A 192 0.28 10.42 8.64
C GLY A 192 0.62 11.67 9.44
N LYS A 193 1.88 12.09 9.45
CA LYS A 193 2.33 13.31 10.14
C LYS A 193 1.89 14.59 9.45
N SER A 194 1.58 14.54 8.15
CA SER A 194 1.16 15.72 7.39
C SER A 194 -0.11 16.39 7.94
N CYS A 195 -0.92 15.67 8.73
CA CYS A 195 -2.21 16.13 9.24
C CYS A 195 -2.28 16.27 10.77
N LEU A 196 -1.13 16.35 11.44
CA LEU A 196 -1.02 16.50 12.90
C LEU A 196 -0.78 17.94 13.37
N ALA A 197 -0.85 18.92 12.45
CA ALA A 197 -0.66 20.34 12.76
C ALA A 197 -1.92 21.01 13.33
#